data_AF-A0A950N087-F1
#
_entry.id   AF-A0A950N087-F1
#
_cell.length_a   1.000
_cell.length_b   1.000
_cell.length_c   1.000
_cell.angle_alpha   90.00
_cell.angle_beta   90.00
_cell.angle_gamma   90.00
#
_symmetry.space_group_name_H-M   'P 1'
#
loop_
_entity.id
_entity.type
_entity.pdbx_description
1 polymer ?
#
loop_
_entity_poly.entity_id
_entity_poly.type
_entity_poly.pdbx_seq_one_letter_code
_entity_poly.pdbx_strand_id
1 'polypeptide(L)'
;MAGLVPATHAHLARYWSWMAGTRPATTMERKGATLGGNLRAGGTHMKLLALIALSALALCGAARADLSISNKPTQNMSCDAGVCTATAKGANLNVTDLTSMLASGDATVKTGGGAITIQVLDGFSWTSSSRLTLDANHSVGIHKPVVVAGMGAVTITYNDDGSGGDLLFSDKSKLDFLDLNSNLVINGNSYTLVRNVKMLARGIAHDPSGLFALATDHNAARDGTYGLSPVRSELDGGFEGLNHSIQHLEIVNHSGDSVGLFVTIRGFVRDIQLAKLKISSENGGGGLAGWNIGTIAHAVVQGRIDGGRRLSRYTGAGGLAGSNDGEIIDSSVNINVEGNTAGGLVGFDGGLIRQCRASGTVVGRAHAGGLTGREEGLIDQSFSTASVSLKAKHGALAGGLTGEMYIGEIENSYAAGSISGQDYAFVGGLVGISGYAGSRSLISDTYSIGAVSAGSNAFVGGFAGRKVRHSVIEDNYWDTDTSGVAIACGRSPCKKIVGLTDAQLKSGLPNGFDPSIWGSNPDINNGYPYLLANPPPK
;
A
#
# COMPACT_ATOMS: atom_id res chain seq x y z
N MET A 1 44.26 25.45 -2.87
CA MET A 1 43.87 24.54 -1.78
C MET A 1 42.88 25.26 -0.86
N ALA A 2 41.59 24.96 -1.02
CA ALA A 2 40.52 25.10 -0.03
C ALA A 2 39.25 24.63 -0.73
N GLY A 3 38.74 23.47 -0.33
CA GLY A 3 37.62 22.78 -0.96
C GLY A 3 36.26 23.30 -0.51
N LEU A 4 35.35 23.40 -1.47
CA LEU A 4 33.92 23.65 -1.34
C LEU A 4 33.21 22.44 -0.71
N VAL A 5 32.31 22.70 0.23
CA VAL A 5 31.28 21.79 0.75
C VAL A 5 29.92 22.36 0.32
N PRO A 6 29.03 21.63 -0.37
CA PRO A 6 27.72 22.18 -0.73
C PRO A 6 26.60 21.77 0.23
N ALA A 7 25.88 22.79 0.68
CA ALA A 7 24.42 22.93 0.84
C ALA A 7 23.59 21.71 1.35
N THR A 8 23.36 21.66 2.67
CA THR A 8 22.30 20.85 3.31
C THR A 8 21.23 21.69 4.02
N HIS A 9 21.27 23.02 3.92
CA HIS A 9 20.45 23.92 4.76
C HIS A 9 19.27 24.62 4.05
N ALA A 10 19.02 24.35 2.77
CA ALA A 10 17.92 25.01 2.04
C ALA A 10 16.55 24.32 2.18
N HIS A 11 16.49 23.06 2.62
CA HIS A 11 15.23 22.30 2.73
C HIS A 11 14.43 22.57 4.01
N LEU A 12 15.03 23.18 5.05
CA LEU A 12 14.36 23.43 6.33
C LEU A 12 13.56 24.76 6.38
N ALA A 13 13.90 25.74 5.52
CA ALA A 13 13.29 27.07 5.59
C ALA A 13 11.93 27.18 4.88
N ARG A 14 11.61 26.28 3.93
CA ARG A 14 10.28 26.27 3.27
C ARG A 14 9.19 25.59 4.11
N TYR A 15 9.58 24.83 5.13
CA TYR A 15 8.65 24.06 5.97
C TYR A 15 7.85 24.92 6.97
N TRP A 16 8.37 26.09 7.36
CA TRP A 16 7.66 27.01 8.27
C TRP A 16 6.77 28.04 7.54
N SER A 17 7.02 28.30 6.25
CA SER A 17 6.22 29.27 5.48
C SER A 17 4.86 28.73 5.05
N TRP A 18 4.65 27.42 5.03
CA TRP A 18 3.38 26.81 4.65
C TRP A 18 2.42 26.62 5.84
N MET A 19 2.93 26.39 7.05
CA MET A 19 2.10 26.29 8.27
C MET A 19 1.54 27.64 8.76
N ALA A 20 2.07 28.78 8.31
CA ALA A 20 1.60 30.12 8.69
C ALA A 20 0.65 30.77 7.65
N GLY A 21 0.32 30.08 6.55
CA GLY A 21 -0.55 30.59 5.49
C GLY A 21 -2.01 30.24 5.76
N THR A 22 -2.83 31.25 6.05
CA THR A 22 -4.29 31.18 6.20
C THR A 22 -4.96 30.36 5.10
N ARG A 23 -5.69 29.31 5.48
CA ARG A 23 -6.65 28.61 4.61
C ARG A 23 -7.73 29.61 4.13
N PRO A 24 -8.14 29.62 2.85
CA PRO A 24 -9.31 30.37 2.42
C PRO A 24 -10.55 29.73 3.06
N ALA A 25 -11.31 30.52 3.81
CA ALA A 25 -12.63 30.17 4.27
C ALA A 25 -13.58 30.17 3.05
N THR A 26 -14.08 29.00 2.64
CA THR A 26 -15.27 28.92 1.79
C THR A 26 -16.49 29.07 2.68
N THR A 27 -16.97 30.30 2.75
CA THR A 27 -18.21 30.74 3.38
C THR A 27 -19.40 30.10 2.65
N MET A 28 -20.11 29.16 3.29
CA MET A 28 -21.50 28.89 2.92
C MET A 28 -22.37 30.02 3.50
N GLU A 29 -22.87 30.89 2.63
CA GLU A 29 -23.89 31.90 2.98
C GLU A 29 -25.16 31.20 3.49
N ARG A 30 -25.42 31.33 4.79
CA ARG A 30 -26.72 31.02 5.39
C ARG A 30 -27.52 32.32 5.41
N LYS A 31 -28.44 32.49 4.45
CA LYS A 31 -29.42 33.59 4.47
C LYS A 31 -30.25 33.50 5.75
N GLY A 32 -30.10 34.49 6.61
CA GLY A 32 -30.93 34.68 7.79
C GLY A 32 -32.32 35.18 7.40
N ALA A 33 -33.35 34.50 7.89
CA ALA A 33 -34.66 35.09 8.13
C ALA A 33 -34.86 35.08 9.65
N THR A 34 -34.83 36.27 10.22
CA THR A 34 -35.18 36.58 11.61
C THR A 34 -36.67 36.35 11.82
N LEU A 35 -37.05 35.59 12.84
CA LEU A 35 -38.30 35.75 13.58
C LEU A 35 -38.08 35.18 15.00
N GLY A 36 -38.26 36.04 16.00
CA GLY A 36 -38.02 35.76 17.40
C GLY A 36 -39.13 34.94 18.05
N GLY A 37 -38.80 34.35 19.19
CA GLY A 37 -39.77 33.67 20.07
C GLY A 37 -39.09 32.73 21.05
N ASN A 38 -38.92 33.19 22.28
CA ASN A 38 -38.58 32.35 23.43
C ASN A 38 -39.65 31.28 23.64
N LEU A 39 -39.26 30.04 23.99
CA LEU A 39 -40.01 29.16 24.90
C LEU A 39 -39.15 27.94 25.31
N ARG A 40 -39.07 27.70 26.62
CA ARG A 40 -38.57 26.48 27.26
C ARG A 40 -39.68 25.41 27.23
N ALA A 41 -39.33 24.14 26.96
CA ALA A 41 -39.89 22.93 27.58
C ALA A 41 -39.23 21.69 26.94
N GLY A 42 -39.06 20.62 27.72
CA GLY A 42 -38.31 19.43 27.34
C GLY A 42 -39.12 18.32 26.67
N GLY A 43 -38.49 17.14 26.62
CA GLY A 43 -39.17 15.85 26.45
C GLY A 43 -39.24 15.30 25.02
N THR A 44 -38.57 14.15 24.86
CA THR A 44 -38.91 12.99 24.01
C THR A 44 -38.63 12.99 22.50
N HIS A 45 -38.03 11.85 22.13
CA HIS A 45 -37.65 11.30 20.84
C HIS A 45 -38.54 11.65 19.64
N MET A 46 -37.90 12.02 18.52
CA MET A 46 -38.48 11.82 17.20
C MET A 46 -37.35 11.46 16.19
N LYS A 47 -37.42 10.24 15.67
CA LYS A 47 -36.60 9.72 14.57
C LYS A 47 -36.87 10.60 13.34
N LEU A 48 -35.84 11.21 12.79
CA LEU A 48 -35.94 11.89 11.50
C LEU A 48 -35.44 10.95 10.41
N LEU A 49 -36.37 10.32 9.69
CA LEU A 49 -36.10 9.78 8.35
C LEU A 49 -35.77 10.96 7.45
N ALA A 50 -34.53 11.05 6.98
CA ALA A 50 -34.18 11.91 5.85
C ALA A 50 -34.38 11.10 4.56
N LEU A 51 -35.49 11.37 3.87
CA LEU A 51 -35.65 11.03 2.45
C LEU A 51 -34.57 11.77 1.66
N ILE A 52 -33.62 11.04 1.08
CA ILE A 52 -32.80 11.54 -0.03
C ILE A 52 -33.45 11.01 -1.30
N ALA A 53 -33.78 11.93 -2.20
CA ALA A 53 -34.48 11.67 -3.45
C ALA A 53 -33.69 10.68 -4.32
N LEU A 54 -34.29 9.51 -4.54
CA LEU A 54 -33.89 8.55 -5.54
C LEU A 54 -34.29 9.12 -6.92
N SER A 55 -33.36 9.72 -7.66
CA SER A 55 -33.52 9.86 -9.11
C SER A 55 -33.24 8.50 -9.73
N ALA A 56 -34.28 7.65 -9.77
CA ALA A 56 -34.29 6.43 -10.54
C ALA A 56 -34.34 6.77 -12.03
N LEU A 57 -33.17 6.84 -12.68
CA LEU A 57 -33.05 6.32 -14.04
C LEU A 57 -32.60 4.87 -13.90
N ALA A 58 -33.60 3.99 -13.85
CA ALA A 58 -33.42 2.58 -14.10
C ALA A 58 -32.98 2.40 -15.56
N LEU A 59 -31.68 2.45 -15.81
CA LEU A 59 -31.09 1.57 -16.80
C LEU A 59 -30.58 0.38 -16.02
N CYS A 60 -31.34 -0.71 -16.09
CA CYS A 60 -30.88 -2.03 -15.75
C CYS A 60 -29.73 -2.37 -16.71
N GLY A 61 -28.52 -1.89 -16.40
CA GLY A 61 -27.29 -2.31 -17.04
C GLY A 61 -26.99 -3.69 -16.51
N ALA A 62 -27.32 -4.71 -17.30
CA ALA A 62 -27.07 -6.12 -16.98
C ALA A 62 -25.68 -6.30 -16.34
N ALA A 63 -25.60 -7.06 -15.24
CA ALA A 63 -24.35 -7.62 -14.78
C ALA A 63 -23.77 -8.49 -15.90
N ARG A 64 -22.92 -7.91 -16.74
CA ARG A 64 -22.23 -8.57 -17.85
C ARG A 64 -20.94 -9.14 -17.29
N ALA A 65 -20.66 -10.40 -17.60
CA ALA A 65 -19.46 -11.08 -17.12
C ALA A 65 -18.21 -10.63 -17.88
N ASP A 66 -17.07 -10.76 -17.23
CA ASP A 66 -15.72 -10.56 -17.77
C ASP A 66 -15.53 -11.16 -19.17
N LEU A 67 -14.76 -10.44 -20.00
CA LEU A 67 -14.21 -10.95 -21.26
C LEU A 67 -12.94 -11.74 -20.93
N SER A 68 -12.84 -12.98 -21.41
CA SER A 68 -11.64 -13.80 -21.25
C SER A 68 -10.79 -13.81 -22.53
N ILE A 69 -9.48 -13.74 -22.40
CA ILE A 69 -8.52 -14.13 -23.43
C ILE A 69 -7.90 -15.46 -22.96
N SER A 70 -8.20 -16.56 -23.64
CA SER A 70 -7.82 -17.90 -23.19
C SER A 70 -7.63 -18.90 -24.34
N ASN A 71 -7.23 -20.13 -24.03
CA ASN A 71 -7.13 -21.24 -24.99
C ASN A 71 -8.50 -21.83 -25.39
N LYS A 72 -9.61 -21.39 -24.78
CA LYS A 72 -10.95 -21.82 -25.15
C LYS A 72 -11.36 -21.26 -26.53
N PRO A 73 -12.32 -21.87 -27.24
CA PRO A 73 -12.79 -21.36 -28.53
C PRO A 73 -13.27 -19.91 -28.46
N THR A 74 -13.08 -19.14 -29.54
CA THR A 74 -13.67 -17.80 -29.65
C THR A 74 -15.18 -17.91 -29.66
N GLN A 75 -15.84 -17.23 -28.73
CA GLN A 75 -17.30 -17.28 -28.58
C GLN A 75 -17.82 -15.98 -27.98
N ASN A 76 -19.04 -15.60 -28.34
CA ASN A 76 -19.67 -14.35 -27.89
C ASN A 76 -18.79 -13.12 -28.17
N MET A 77 -18.01 -13.17 -29.25
CA MET A 77 -17.15 -12.09 -29.74
C MET A 77 -17.57 -11.72 -31.16
N SER A 78 -17.56 -10.42 -31.47
CA SER A 78 -17.62 -9.91 -32.84
C SER A 78 -16.24 -9.38 -33.19
N CYS A 79 -15.56 -10.04 -34.13
CA CYS A 79 -14.23 -9.66 -34.59
C CYS A 79 -14.29 -9.23 -36.06
N ASP A 80 -14.03 -7.96 -36.33
CA ASP A 80 -13.98 -7.40 -37.68
C ASP A 80 -12.81 -6.43 -37.81
N ALA A 81 -12.06 -6.54 -38.91
CA ALA A 81 -10.88 -5.71 -39.20
C ALA A 81 -9.90 -5.52 -38.03
N GLY A 82 -9.61 -6.60 -37.28
CA GLY A 82 -8.69 -6.57 -36.12
C GLY A 82 -9.32 -6.04 -34.82
N VAL A 83 -10.59 -5.65 -34.82
CA VAL A 83 -11.31 -5.20 -33.63
C VAL A 83 -12.27 -6.28 -33.16
N CYS A 84 -12.02 -6.82 -31.97
CA CYS A 84 -12.81 -7.85 -31.30
C CYS A 84 -13.55 -7.27 -30.09
N THR A 85 -14.89 -7.26 -30.15
CA THR A 85 -15.75 -6.73 -29.08
C THR A 85 -16.60 -7.82 -28.45
N ALA A 86 -16.74 -7.81 -27.12
CA ALA A 86 -17.67 -8.69 -26.41
C ALA A 86 -19.12 -8.45 -26.86
N THR A 87 -19.88 -9.52 -27.09
CA THR A 87 -21.30 -9.43 -27.51
C THR A 87 -22.28 -10.02 -26.49
N ALA A 88 -21.83 -10.93 -25.62
CA ALA A 88 -22.66 -11.56 -24.59
C ALA A 88 -21.83 -12.09 -23.40
N LYS A 89 -22.51 -12.55 -22.35
CA LYS A 89 -21.89 -13.17 -21.15
C LYS A 89 -21.02 -14.36 -21.53
N GLY A 90 -19.86 -14.52 -20.88
CA GLY A 90 -18.93 -15.60 -21.19
C GLY A 90 -18.20 -15.41 -22.52
N ALA A 91 -18.03 -14.14 -22.92
CA ALA A 91 -17.16 -13.72 -24.00
C ALA A 91 -15.75 -14.27 -23.82
N ASN A 92 -15.26 -14.93 -24.86
CA ASN A 92 -13.90 -15.45 -24.88
C ASN A 92 -13.28 -15.22 -26.26
N LEU A 93 -12.07 -14.69 -26.28
CA LEU A 93 -11.21 -14.62 -27.46
C LEU A 93 -10.11 -15.67 -27.33
N ASN A 94 -10.01 -16.57 -28.33
CA ASN A 94 -8.96 -17.56 -28.38
C ASN A 94 -7.59 -16.90 -28.62
N VAL A 95 -6.56 -17.33 -27.89
CA VAL A 95 -5.20 -16.80 -28.04
C VAL A 95 -4.60 -17.04 -29.44
N THR A 96 -4.98 -18.12 -30.12
CA THR A 96 -4.52 -18.42 -31.50
C THR A 96 -5.14 -17.45 -32.49
N ASP A 97 -6.42 -17.12 -32.32
CA ASP A 97 -7.10 -16.12 -33.16
C ASP A 97 -6.49 -14.74 -32.93
N LEU A 98 -6.23 -14.37 -31.67
CA LEU A 98 -5.58 -13.11 -31.31
C LEU A 98 -4.17 -12.98 -31.91
N THR A 99 -3.34 -14.01 -31.75
CA THR A 99 -1.98 -14.00 -32.30
C THR A 99 -1.97 -14.03 -33.83
N SER A 100 -2.97 -14.66 -34.47
CA SER A 100 -3.15 -14.59 -35.93
C SER A 100 -3.52 -13.18 -36.39
N MET A 101 -4.40 -12.48 -35.66
CA MET A 101 -4.72 -11.07 -35.93
C MET A 101 -3.46 -10.20 -35.80
N LEU A 102 -2.71 -10.36 -34.70
CA LEU A 102 -1.46 -9.63 -34.47
C LEU A 102 -0.40 -9.92 -35.53
N ALA A 103 -0.35 -11.13 -36.09
CA ALA A 103 0.54 -11.43 -37.21
C ALA A 103 0.16 -10.68 -38.51
N SER A 104 -1.13 -10.34 -38.68
CA SER A 104 -1.67 -9.66 -39.86
C SER A 104 -1.76 -8.13 -39.75
N GLY A 105 -1.83 -7.61 -38.52
CA GLY A 105 -1.98 -6.18 -38.25
C GLY A 105 -2.29 -5.90 -36.78
N ASP A 106 -2.67 -4.66 -36.46
CA ASP A 106 -3.07 -4.28 -35.11
C ASP A 106 -4.33 -5.02 -34.67
N ALA A 107 -4.39 -5.39 -33.39
CA ALA A 107 -5.53 -6.05 -32.77
C ALA A 107 -6.05 -5.24 -31.59
N THR A 108 -7.36 -5.04 -31.53
CA THR A 108 -8.04 -4.35 -30.43
C THR A 108 -9.06 -5.27 -29.79
N VAL A 109 -8.96 -5.48 -28.48
CA VAL A 109 -9.91 -6.26 -27.68
C VAL A 109 -10.68 -5.28 -26.80
N LYS A 110 -11.99 -5.18 -27.03
CA LYS A 110 -12.89 -4.24 -26.36
C LYS A 110 -13.98 -4.97 -25.58
N THR A 111 -14.28 -4.47 -24.39
CA THR A 111 -15.38 -4.99 -23.55
C THR A 111 -16.76 -4.47 -23.95
N GLY A 112 -16.83 -3.30 -24.61
CA GLY A 112 -18.09 -2.58 -24.84
C GLY A 112 -18.59 -1.89 -23.56
N GLY A 113 -19.87 -1.53 -23.50
CA GLY A 113 -20.44 -0.79 -22.37
C GLY A 113 -20.82 -1.66 -21.15
N GLY A 114 -20.60 -1.09 -19.95
CA GLY A 114 -20.88 -1.70 -18.64
C GLY A 114 -19.61 -2.23 -17.96
N ALA A 115 -19.61 -2.34 -16.61
CA ALA A 115 -18.43 -2.64 -15.79
C ALA A 115 -17.84 -4.05 -16.01
N ILE A 116 -17.19 -4.24 -17.15
CA ILE A 116 -16.63 -5.51 -17.62
C ILE A 116 -15.11 -5.43 -17.55
N THR A 117 -14.49 -6.49 -17.02
CA THR A 117 -13.04 -6.66 -16.97
C THR A 117 -12.55 -7.51 -18.14
N ILE A 118 -11.38 -7.18 -18.71
CA ILE A 118 -10.64 -8.10 -19.59
C ILE A 118 -9.73 -8.97 -18.73
N GLN A 119 -9.84 -10.29 -18.84
CA GLN A 119 -9.02 -11.26 -18.11
C GLN A 119 -8.14 -12.04 -19.08
N VAL A 120 -6.82 -11.86 -19.02
CA VAL A 120 -5.84 -12.68 -19.77
C VAL A 120 -5.53 -13.94 -18.98
N LEU A 121 -6.22 -15.03 -19.31
CA LEU A 121 -6.20 -16.29 -18.56
C LEU A 121 -5.22 -17.33 -19.12
N ASP A 122 -4.77 -17.18 -20.36
CA ASP A 122 -3.70 -17.96 -20.99
C ASP A 122 -2.64 -17.05 -21.60
N GLY A 123 -1.37 -17.45 -21.51
CA GLY A 123 -0.25 -16.65 -21.99
C GLY A 123 -0.06 -16.75 -23.49
N PHE A 124 0.46 -15.68 -24.09
CA PHE A 124 0.72 -15.61 -25.53
C PHE A 124 1.84 -14.61 -25.85
N SER A 125 2.37 -14.69 -27.07
CA SER A 125 3.44 -13.83 -27.55
C SER A 125 3.30 -13.52 -29.03
N TRP A 126 3.82 -12.39 -29.49
CA TRP A 126 3.90 -12.05 -30.92
C TRP A 126 5.22 -11.35 -31.27
N THR A 127 5.65 -11.51 -32.52
CA THR A 127 6.91 -10.95 -33.04
C THR A 127 6.73 -9.86 -34.10
N SER A 128 5.51 -9.65 -34.58
CA SER A 128 5.20 -8.57 -35.52
C SER A 128 5.33 -7.20 -34.84
N SER A 129 5.40 -6.14 -35.64
CA SER A 129 5.37 -4.75 -35.15
C SER A 129 3.98 -4.25 -34.77
N SER A 130 2.99 -5.15 -34.75
CA SER A 130 1.60 -4.83 -34.49
C SER A 130 1.36 -4.43 -33.04
N ARG A 131 0.33 -3.58 -32.86
CA ARG A 131 -0.18 -3.16 -31.57
C ARG A 131 -1.28 -4.08 -31.08
N LEU A 132 -1.18 -4.50 -29.82
CA LEU A 132 -2.30 -5.01 -29.05
C LEU A 132 -2.93 -3.86 -28.25
N THR A 133 -4.21 -3.59 -28.46
CA THR A 133 -5.00 -2.68 -27.62
C THR A 133 -5.95 -3.49 -26.74
N LEU A 134 -5.83 -3.38 -25.43
CA LEU A 134 -6.79 -3.89 -24.45
C LEU A 134 -7.59 -2.70 -23.93
N ASP A 135 -8.90 -2.72 -24.16
CA ASP A 135 -9.78 -1.60 -23.88
C ASP A 135 -10.99 -2.06 -23.06
N ALA A 136 -10.86 -1.85 -21.75
CA ALA A 136 -11.79 -2.33 -20.74
C ALA A 136 -12.56 -1.18 -20.10
N ASN A 137 -13.87 -1.37 -19.97
CA ASN A 137 -14.72 -0.40 -19.27
C ASN A 137 -14.37 -0.29 -17.79
N HIS A 138 -13.93 -1.38 -17.15
CA HIS A 138 -13.51 -1.37 -15.75
C HIS A 138 -12.03 -1.70 -15.59
N SER A 139 -11.64 -2.98 -15.59
CA SER A 139 -10.25 -3.40 -15.32
C SER A 139 -9.63 -4.19 -16.47
N VAL A 140 -8.30 -4.29 -16.46
CA VAL A 140 -7.55 -5.28 -17.23
C VAL A 140 -6.77 -6.15 -16.25
N GLY A 141 -7.16 -7.42 -16.12
CA GLY A 141 -6.46 -8.43 -15.33
C GLY A 141 -5.56 -9.29 -16.21
N ILE A 142 -4.25 -9.24 -15.95
CA ILE A 142 -3.26 -10.11 -16.58
C ILE A 142 -2.97 -11.26 -15.61
N HIS A 143 -3.41 -12.48 -15.93
CA HIS A 143 -3.22 -13.67 -15.08
C HIS A 143 -2.15 -14.63 -15.61
N LYS A 144 -1.70 -14.43 -16.85
CA LYS A 144 -0.63 -15.19 -17.49
C LYS A 144 0.31 -14.28 -18.27
N PRO A 145 1.55 -14.72 -18.55
CA PRO A 145 2.52 -13.90 -19.28
C PRO A 145 2.04 -13.46 -20.66
N VAL A 146 2.19 -12.18 -20.95
CA VAL A 146 2.00 -11.58 -22.27
C VAL A 146 3.35 -11.06 -22.73
N VAL A 147 3.82 -11.49 -23.90
CA VAL A 147 5.20 -11.19 -24.35
C VAL A 147 5.20 -10.49 -25.70
N VAL A 148 5.68 -9.25 -25.71
CA VAL A 148 6.04 -8.53 -26.94
C VAL A 148 7.45 -8.99 -27.35
N ALA A 149 7.50 -9.99 -28.24
CA ALA A 149 8.74 -10.67 -28.61
C ALA A 149 9.48 -10.01 -29.79
N GLY A 150 8.82 -9.12 -30.53
CA GLY A 150 9.40 -8.26 -31.57
C GLY A 150 9.19 -6.78 -31.26
N MET A 151 9.36 -5.90 -32.24
CA MET A 151 9.18 -4.44 -32.10
C MET A 151 7.70 -4.03 -32.12
N GLY A 152 6.89 -4.69 -31.31
CA GLY A 152 5.44 -4.49 -31.24
C GLY A 152 5.03 -3.31 -30.38
N ALA A 153 3.74 -3.24 -30.06
CA ALA A 153 3.23 -2.25 -29.13
C ALA A 153 2.07 -2.78 -28.29
N VAL A 154 1.86 -2.18 -27.13
CA VAL A 154 0.70 -2.45 -26.28
C VAL A 154 0.05 -1.13 -25.86
N THR A 155 -1.26 -1.06 -26.00
CA THR A 155 -2.09 -0.02 -25.40
C THR A 155 -3.05 -0.68 -24.41
N ILE A 156 -3.07 -0.20 -23.18
CA ILE A 156 -4.02 -0.63 -22.15
C ILE A 156 -4.86 0.58 -21.77
N THR A 157 -6.17 0.45 -21.91
CA THR A 157 -7.15 1.41 -21.40
C THR A 157 -8.05 0.65 -20.43
N TYR A 158 -8.12 1.14 -19.20
CA TYR A 158 -9.02 0.65 -18.17
C TYR A 158 -9.78 1.86 -17.58
N ASN A 159 -10.91 1.60 -16.94
CA ASN A 159 -11.90 2.64 -16.60
C ASN A 159 -12.42 3.42 -17.81
N ASP A 160 -12.53 2.79 -18.98
CA ASP A 160 -13.12 3.44 -20.17
C ASP A 160 -14.64 3.55 -20.00
N ASP A 161 -15.12 4.68 -19.45
CA ASP A 161 -16.50 4.95 -18.99
C ASP A 161 -16.93 4.21 -17.70
N GLY A 162 -15.97 3.71 -16.91
CA GLY A 162 -16.20 3.09 -15.59
C GLY A 162 -15.60 3.88 -14.42
N SER A 163 -15.64 3.30 -13.22
CA SER A 163 -14.91 3.82 -12.05
C SER A 163 -14.39 2.67 -11.19
N GLY A 164 -13.23 2.87 -10.54
CA GLY A 164 -12.66 1.91 -9.58
C GLY A 164 -11.92 0.71 -10.20
N GLY A 165 -11.84 0.62 -11.53
CA GLY A 165 -11.05 -0.38 -12.22
C GLY A 165 -9.58 -0.04 -12.34
N ASP A 166 -8.78 -1.03 -12.71
CA ASP A 166 -7.32 -0.93 -12.68
C ASP A 166 -6.64 -1.94 -13.63
N LEU A 167 -5.34 -1.76 -13.83
CA LEU A 167 -4.44 -2.80 -14.36
C LEU A 167 -3.99 -3.70 -13.21
N LEU A 168 -4.35 -4.99 -13.29
CA LEU A 168 -4.13 -5.96 -12.23
C LEU A 168 -3.27 -7.12 -12.72
N PHE A 169 -2.40 -7.62 -11.85
CA PHE A 169 -1.55 -8.78 -12.12
C PHE A 169 -1.77 -9.87 -11.07
N SER A 170 -1.75 -11.13 -11.51
CA SER A 170 -1.68 -12.28 -10.60
C SER A 170 -0.24 -12.74 -10.34
N ASP A 171 -0.10 -13.68 -9.40
CA ASP A 171 1.16 -14.33 -9.13
C ASP A 171 1.79 -14.90 -10.42
N LYS A 172 3.03 -14.44 -10.71
CA LYS A 172 3.87 -14.83 -11.86
C LYS A 172 3.42 -14.32 -13.24
N SER A 173 2.32 -13.59 -13.35
CA SER A 173 1.93 -12.95 -14.63
C SER A 173 2.73 -11.68 -14.87
N LYS A 174 3.11 -11.39 -16.11
CA LYS A 174 3.92 -10.22 -16.48
C LYS A 174 3.57 -9.73 -17.87
N LEU A 175 3.86 -8.47 -18.15
CA LEU A 175 3.84 -7.93 -19.52
C LEU A 175 5.29 -7.65 -19.96
N ASP A 176 5.89 -8.65 -20.61
CA ASP A 176 7.29 -8.59 -21.04
C ASP A 176 7.45 -7.84 -22.37
N PHE A 177 8.48 -6.98 -22.43
CA PHE A 177 8.98 -6.39 -23.67
C PHE A 177 10.43 -6.85 -23.91
N LEU A 178 10.64 -7.64 -24.97
CA LEU A 178 11.98 -8.16 -25.29
C LEU A 178 12.89 -7.10 -25.95
N ASP A 179 12.32 -6.00 -26.42
CA ASP A 179 13.05 -4.83 -26.93
C ASP A 179 12.71 -3.54 -26.13
N LEU A 180 13.40 -2.43 -26.41
CA LEU A 180 13.17 -1.12 -25.75
C LEU A 180 12.55 -0.07 -26.67
N ASN A 181 12.40 -0.39 -27.95
CA ASN A 181 11.79 0.47 -28.96
C ASN A 181 10.30 0.18 -29.12
N SER A 182 9.82 -0.94 -28.59
CA SER A 182 8.40 -1.22 -28.42
C SER A 182 7.69 -0.08 -27.71
N ASN A 183 6.43 0.16 -28.09
CA ASN A 183 5.65 1.24 -27.54
C ASN A 183 4.63 0.73 -26.51
N LEU A 184 4.66 1.29 -25.30
CA LEU A 184 3.68 1.05 -24.26
C LEU A 184 2.87 2.33 -24.01
N VAL A 185 1.55 2.21 -24.06
CA VAL A 185 0.61 3.28 -23.69
C VAL A 185 -0.37 2.74 -22.66
N ILE A 186 -0.51 3.43 -21.52
CA ILE A 186 -1.50 3.09 -20.49
C ILE A 186 -2.36 4.33 -20.21
N ASN A 187 -3.68 4.19 -20.36
CA ASN A 187 -4.66 5.27 -20.21
C ASN A 187 -4.25 6.57 -20.95
N GLY A 188 -3.82 6.40 -22.20
CA GLY A 188 -3.39 7.49 -23.08
C GLY A 188 -1.96 8.01 -22.83
N ASN A 189 -1.28 7.57 -21.79
CA ASN A 189 0.07 8.03 -21.46
C ASN A 189 1.14 7.07 -22.01
N SER A 190 2.16 7.61 -22.68
CA SER A 190 3.27 6.82 -23.23
C SER A 190 4.36 6.59 -22.19
N TYR A 191 4.86 5.35 -22.12
CA TYR A 191 5.91 4.95 -21.17
C TYR A 191 7.23 4.68 -21.90
N THR A 192 8.32 5.16 -21.31
CA THR A 192 9.69 4.82 -21.73
C THR A 192 10.10 3.50 -21.10
N LEU A 193 10.41 2.50 -21.92
CA LEU A 193 10.86 1.19 -21.46
C LEU A 193 12.31 1.25 -20.94
N VAL A 194 12.57 0.64 -19.79
CA VAL A 194 13.90 0.48 -19.18
C VAL A 194 14.14 -0.97 -18.79
N ARG A 195 15.39 -1.45 -18.81
CA ARG A 195 15.72 -2.86 -18.42
C ARG A 195 16.47 -3.01 -17.11
N ASN A 196 16.94 -1.91 -16.53
CA ASN A 196 17.76 -1.95 -15.32
C ASN A 196 17.70 -0.63 -14.56
N VAL A 197 18.15 -0.69 -13.31
CA VAL A 197 18.14 0.44 -12.37
C VAL A 197 18.95 1.63 -12.90
N LYS A 198 20.07 1.39 -13.60
CA LYS A 198 20.92 2.47 -14.14
C LYS A 198 20.20 3.24 -15.26
N MET A 199 19.45 2.56 -16.13
CA MET A 199 18.65 3.20 -17.16
C MET A 199 17.50 3.99 -16.57
N LEU A 200 16.79 3.42 -15.60
CA LEU A 200 15.74 4.11 -14.85
C LEU A 200 16.26 5.40 -14.21
N ALA A 201 17.38 5.32 -13.48
CA ALA A 201 17.99 6.47 -12.83
C ALA A 201 18.40 7.57 -13.82
N ARG A 202 18.95 7.20 -14.99
CA ARG A 202 19.30 8.18 -16.04
C ARG A 202 18.08 8.81 -16.68
N GLY A 203 17.04 8.02 -16.95
CA GLY A 203 15.78 8.49 -17.51
C GLY A 203 15.14 9.55 -16.62
N ILE A 204 14.96 9.24 -15.33
CA ILE A 204 14.38 10.17 -14.36
C ILE A 204 15.26 11.39 -14.12
N ALA A 205 16.59 11.23 -14.15
CA ALA A 205 17.49 12.39 -14.04
C ALA A 205 17.39 13.34 -15.24
N HIS A 206 17.02 12.82 -16.42
CA HIS A 206 16.81 13.63 -17.63
C HIS A 206 15.41 14.25 -17.66
N ASP A 207 14.39 13.47 -17.30
CA ASP A 207 12.99 13.88 -17.28
C ASP A 207 12.31 13.36 -16.00
N PRO A 208 12.35 14.14 -14.89
CA PRO A 208 11.73 13.76 -13.63
C PRO A 208 10.21 13.53 -13.72
N SER A 209 9.55 14.20 -14.66
CA SER A 209 8.10 14.08 -14.90
C SER A 209 7.74 12.96 -15.87
N GLY A 210 8.74 12.28 -16.45
CA GLY A 210 8.55 11.19 -17.40
C GLY A 210 7.92 9.94 -16.80
N LEU A 211 7.30 9.13 -17.65
CA LEU A 211 6.76 7.82 -17.29
C LEU A 211 7.68 6.72 -17.78
N PHE A 212 8.04 5.81 -16.89
CA PHE A 212 8.98 4.74 -17.15
C PHE A 212 8.35 3.39 -16.84
N ALA A 213 8.66 2.36 -17.63
CA ALA A 213 8.19 1.01 -17.35
C ALA A 213 9.34 0.00 -17.41
N LEU A 214 9.37 -0.94 -16.46
CA LEU A 214 10.35 -2.02 -16.46
C LEU A 214 9.96 -3.04 -17.55
N ALA A 215 10.85 -3.30 -18.50
CA ALA A 215 10.53 -4.14 -19.66
C ALA A 215 10.59 -5.65 -19.35
N THR A 216 11.45 -6.04 -18.42
CA THR A 216 11.69 -7.43 -17.99
C THR A 216 12.24 -7.43 -16.57
N ASP A 217 12.24 -8.58 -15.89
CA ASP A 217 12.96 -8.75 -14.62
C ASP A 217 14.41 -8.28 -14.71
N HIS A 218 14.89 -7.66 -13.64
CA HIS A 218 16.27 -7.19 -13.53
C HIS A 218 16.96 -7.78 -12.30
N ASN A 219 18.18 -8.28 -12.49
CA ASN A 219 19.05 -8.75 -11.41
C ASN A 219 20.13 -7.71 -11.11
N ALA A 220 19.91 -6.91 -10.06
CA ALA A 220 20.76 -5.82 -9.63
C ALA A 220 22.08 -6.27 -8.98
N ALA A 221 22.32 -7.58 -8.77
CA ALA A 221 23.66 -8.06 -8.41
C ALA A 221 24.71 -7.65 -9.45
N ARG A 222 24.30 -7.49 -10.72
CA ARG A 222 25.16 -7.02 -11.83
C ARG A 222 25.48 -5.53 -11.74
N ASP A 223 24.73 -4.77 -10.95
CA ASP A 223 24.98 -3.35 -10.77
C ASP A 223 26.07 -3.06 -9.76
N GLY A 224 26.34 -4.01 -8.86
CA GLY A 224 27.18 -3.84 -7.69
C GLY A 224 26.44 -3.18 -6.53
N THR A 225 27.14 -2.95 -5.43
CA THR A 225 26.60 -2.26 -4.25
C THR A 225 26.51 -0.76 -4.49
N TYR A 226 25.34 -0.18 -4.24
CA TYR A 226 25.14 1.26 -4.31
C TYR A 226 25.49 1.93 -2.97
N GLY A 227 26.20 3.06 -3.02
CA GLY A 227 26.51 3.85 -1.81
C GLY A 227 25.40 4.80 -1.34
N LEU A 228 24.40 5.03 -2.18
CA LEU A 228 23.30 5.98 -2.04
C LEU A 228 22.08 5.40 -2.79
N SER A 229 20.90 6.02 -2.67
CA SER A 229 19.76 5.67 -3.52
C SER A 229 20.17 5.64 -5.00
N PRO A 230 19.87 4.56 -5.75
CA PRO A 230 20.19 4.46 -7.17
C PRO A 230 19.53 5.56 -8.00
N VAL A 231 18.24 5.85 -7.76
CA VAL A 231 17.53 6.97 -8.35
C VAL A 231 17.60 8.15 -7.38
N ARG A 232 18.45 9.13 -7.72
CA ARG A 232 18.76 10.28 -6.85
C ARG A 232 17.96 11.54 -7.15
N SER A 233 17.35 11.61 -8.32
CA SER A 233 16.40 12.67 -8.64
C SER A 233 15.03 12.32 -8.06
N GLU A 234 14.25 13.34 -7.74
CA GLU A 234 12.84 13.17 -7.39
C GLU A 234 12.11 12.55 -8.59
N LEU A 235 11.27 11.54 -8.34
CA LEU A 235 10.36 11.01 -9.36
C LEU A 235 9.04 11.80 -9.27
N ASP A 236 8.82 12.74 -10.17
CA ASP A 236 7.57 13.51 -10.29
C ASP A 236 6.54 12.82 -11.19
N GLY A 237 7.01 12.04 -12.17
CA GLY A 237 6.19 11.26 -13.10
C GLY A 237 5.80 9.90 -12.54
N GLY A 238 6.17 8.82 -13.22
CA GLY A 238 5.67 7.49 -12.87
C GLY A 238 6.62 6.36 -13.20
N PHE A 239 6.60 5.32 -12.38
CA PHE A 239 7.28 4.06 -12.65
C PHE A 239 6.31 2.89 -12.55
N GLU A 240 6.14 2.21 -13.68
CA GLU A 240 5.28 1.05 -13.87
C GLU A 240 6.13 -0.22 -13.91
N GLY A 241 5.93 -1.11 -12.96
CA GLY A 241 6.71 -2.34 -12.85
C GLY A 241 6.22 -3.45 -13.76
N LEU A 242 4.97 -3.41 -14.26
CA LEU A 242 4.34 -4.47 -15.07
C LEU A 242 4.45 -5.88 -14.44
N ASN A 243 4.46 -5.91 -13.11
CA ASN A 243 4.71 -7.06 -12.25
C ASN A 243 6.10 -7.71 -12.41
N HIS A 244 7.07 -6.97 -12.94
CA HIS A 244 8.47 -7.39 -12.94
C HIS A 244 9.13 -7.21 -11.57
N SER A 245 10.29 -7.84 -11.43
CA SER A 245 11.09 -7.83 -10.23
C SER A 245 12.45 -7.15 -10.45
N ILE A 246 12.89 -6.39 -9.44
CA ILE A 246 14.29 -6.00 -9.25
C ILE A 246 14.84 -6.87 -8.12
N GLN A 247 15.80 -7.73 -8.43
CA GLN A 247 16.34 -8.72 -7.51
C GLN A 247 17.74 -8.35 -7.06
N HIS A 248 18.10 -8.68 -5.81
CA HIS A 248 19.44 -8.47 -5.24
C HIS A 248 19.93 -7.01 -5.27
N LEU A 249 19.01 -6.04 -5.15
CA LEU A 249 19.40 -4.66 -4.96
C LEU A 249 20.12 -4.52 -3.61
N GLU A 250 21.36 -4.02 -3.64
CA GLU A 250 22.13 -3.76 -2.42
C GLU A 250 22.49 -2.27 -2.31
N ILE A 251 22.12 -1.66 -1.17
CA ILE A 251 22.46 -0.27 -0.83
C ILE A 251 23.20 -0.27 0.51
N VAL A 252 24.41 0.28 0.54
CA VAL A 252 25.19 0.48 1.77
C VAL A 252 25.53 1.97 1.90
N ASN A 253 24.75 2.68 2.70
CA ASN A 253 24.84 4.12 2.86
C ASN A 253 25.45 4.53 4.22
N HIS A 254 26.48 5.37 4.15
CA HIS A 254 27.15 5.96 5.30
C HIS A 254 27.02 7.49 5.39
N SER A 255 26.27 8.13 4.48
CA SER A 255 26.14 9.59 4.44
C SER A 255 25.15 10.16 5.46
N GLY A 256 24.28 9.30 6.02
CA GLY A 256 23.20 9.72 6.90
C GLY A 256 21.94 10.17 6.14
N ASP A 257 21.80 9.83 4.86
CA ASP A 257 20.55 10.08 4.15
C ASP A 257 19.57 8.91 4.37
N SER A 258 18.27 9.20 4.32
CA SER A 258 17.26 8.13 4.16
C SER A 258 17.35 7.60 2.73
N VAL A 259 17.41 6.29 2.56
CA VAL A 259 17.66 5.66 1.26
C VAL A 259 16.54 4.72 0.84
N GLY A 260 16.46 4.46 -0.46
CA GLY A 260 15.64 3.43 -1.10
C GLY A 260 16.05 3.29 -2.56
N LEU A 261 15.33 2.49 -3.35
CA LEU A 261 15.52 2.51 -4.81
C LEU A 261 15.43 3.96 -5.36
N PHE A 262 14.44 4.69 -4.87
CA PHE A 262 14.23 6.11 -5.04
C PHE A 262 14.60 6.86 -3.77
N VAL A 263 15.26 8.02 -3.89
CA VAL A 263 15.39 8.94 -2.76
C VAL A 263 14.02 9.49 -2.35
N THR A 264 13.25 9.96 -3.33
CA THR A 264 11.92 10.56 -3.15
C THR A 264 10.99 10.14 -4.27
N ILE A 265 9.79 9.70 -3.93
CA ILE A 265 8.69 9.47 -4.86
C ILE A 265 7.67 10.59 -4.65
N ARG A 266 7.38 11.39 -5.70
CA ARG A 266 6.36 12.46 -5.69
C ARG A 266 5.17 12.14 -6.61
N GLY A 267 5.44 11.42 -7.70
CA GLY A 267 4.42 10.85 -8.56
C GLY A 267 4.03 9.45 -8.11
N PHE A 268 4.10 8.44 -8.97
CA PHE A 268 3.69 7.07 -8.59
C PHE A 268 4.73 5.99 -8.90
N VAL A 269 4.74 4.95 -8.08
CA VAL A 269 5.45 3.68 -8.32
C VAL A 269 4.46 2.54 -8.11
N ARG A 270 4.27 1.70 -9.13
CA ARG A 270 3.29 0.62 -9.04
C ARG A 270 3.71 -0.69 -9.69
N ASP A 271 3.03 -1.76 -9.30
CA ASP A 271 3.13 -3.13 -9.87
C ASP A 271 4.57 -3.64 -9.95
N ILE A 272 5.34 -3.45 -8.87
CA ILE A 272 6.77 -3.75 -8.81
C ILE A 272 7.12 -4.69 -7.66
N GLN A 273 8.06 -5.59 -7.90
CA GLN A 273 8.59 -6.49 -6.88
C GLN A 273 10.06 -6.18 -6.57
N LEU A 274 10.44 -6.02 -5.31
CA LEU A 274 11.83 -6.07 -4.86
C LEU A 274 12.09 -7.40 -4.14
N ALA A 275 12.98 -8.22 -4.69
CA ALA A 275 13.29 -9.52 -4.10
C ALA A 275 14.74 -9.61 -3.64
N LYS A 276 14.96 -10.21 -2.47
CA LYS A 276 16.30 -10.33 -1.85
C LYS A 276 17.00 -8.97 -1.71
N LEU A 277 16.22 -7.95 -1.36
CA LEU A 277 16.71 -6.60 -1.07
C LEU A 277 17.67 -6.64 0.12
N LYS A 278 18.74 -5.85 0.06
CA LYS A 278 19.60 -5.59 1.21
C LYS A 278 19.93 -4.10 1.31
N ILE A 279 19.47 -3.46 2.38
CA ILE A 279 19.81 -2.06 2.68
C ILE A 279 20.54 -2.02 4.02
N SER A 280 21.63 -1.25 4.08
CA SER A 280 22.28 -0.86 5.33
C SER A 280 22.46 0.65 5.33
N SER A 281 21.87 1.36 6.29
CA SER A 281 21.90 2.82 6.35
C SER A 281 21.97 3.36 7.77
N GLU A 282 22.57 4.54 7.95
CA GLU A 282 22.69 5.15 9.29
C GLU A 282 21.38 5.79 9.79
N ASN A 283 20.62 6.45 8.92
CA ASN A 283 19.44 7.26 9.27
C ASN A 283 18.09 6.62 8.94
N GLY A 284 18.08 5.36 8.49
CA GLY A 284 16.86 4.66 8.06
C GLY A 284 16.69 4.64 6.55
N GLY A 285 15.53 4.23 6.08
CA GLY A 285 15.27 4.02 4.66
C GLY A 285 14.12 3.06 4.40
N GLY A 286 13.66 3.08 3.15
CA GLY A 286 12.65 2.18 2.61
C GLY A 286 13.22 1.31 1.50
N GLY A 287 12.56 0.19 1.19
CA GLY A 287 12.93 -0.59 0.01
C GLY A 287 12.75 0.18 -1.29
N LEU A 288 11.59 0.81 -1.45
CA LEU A 288 11.29 1.65 -2.61
C LEU A 288 11.72 3.09 -2.40
N ALA A 289 11.41 3.69 -1.25
CA ALA A 289 11.59 5.13 -1.04
C ALA A 289 12.33 5.47 0.24
N GLY A 290 13.26 6.42 0.17
CA GLY A 290 13.67 7.16 1.37
C GLY A 290 12.49 7.96 1.93
N TRP A 291 11.79 8.67 1.05
CA TRP A 291 10.59 9.47 1.31
C TRP A 291 9.53 9.23 0.24
N ASN A 292 8.31 8.87 0.64
CA ASN A 292 7.16 8.85 -0.25
C ASN A 292 6.27 10.05 0.03
N ILE A 293 6.00 10.88 -0.96
CA ILE A 293 4.98 11.94 -0.92
C ILE A 293 3.96 11.80 -2.07
N GLY A 294 4.12 10.75 -2.89
CA GLY A 294 3.21 10.37 -3.95
C GLY A 294 2.54 9.03 -3.64
N THR A 295 2.34 8.18 -4.65
CA THR A 295 1.63 6.90 -4.50
C THR A 295 2.55 5.71 -4.72
N ILE A 296 2.55 4.75 -3.78
CA ILE A 296 3.10 3.42 -3.94
C ILE A 296 1.94 2.43 -3.98
N ALA A 297 1.74 1.73 -5.09
CA ALA A 297 0.64 0.76 -5.24
C ALA A 297 1.15 -0.61 -5.68
N HIS A 298 0.51 -1.69 -5.24
CA HIS A 298 0.82 -3.06 -5.68
C HIS A 298 2.31 -3.43 -5.57
N ALA A 299 2.99 -2.91 -4.54
CA ALA A 299 4.39 -3.18 -4.32
C ALA A 299 4.57 -4.45 -3.48
N VAL A 300 5.53 -5.29 -3.88
CA VAL A 300 5.93 -6.47 -3.09
C VAL A 300 7.41 -6.37 -2.74
N VAL A 301 7.74 -6.32 -1.44
CA VAL A 301 9.16 -6.25 -1.02
C VAL A 301 9.54 -7.39 -0.10
N GLN A 302 10.67 -8.03 -0.43
CA GLN A 302 11.29 -9.09 0.35
C GLN A 302 12.80 -8.84 0.53
N GLY A 303 13.31 -9.09 1.74
CA GLY A 303 14.74 -8.97 2.03
C GLY A 303 15.05 -8.52 3.45
N ARG A 304 16.04 -7.63 3.58
CA ARG A 304 16.48 -7.06 4.86
C ARG A 304 16.84 -5.59 4.75
N ILE A 305 16.45 -4.81 5.76
CA ILE A 305 16.86 -3.43 5.96
C ILE A 305 17.48 -3.31 7.35
N ASP A 306 18.75 -2.93 7.38
CA ASP A 306 19.51 -2.60 8.58
C ASP A 306 19.68 -1.07 8.65
N GLY A 307 18.64 -0.38 9.11
CA GLY A 307 18.60 1.08 9.19
C GLY A 307 18.84 1.64 10.60
N GLY A 308 18.93 2.98 10.68
CA GLY A 308 18.61 3.74 11.88
C GLY A 308 19.50 3.46 13.11
N ARG A 309 20.82 3.44 12.95
CA ARG A 309 21.74 3.47 14.12
C ARG A 309 21.77 4.85 14.78
N ARG A 310 21.43 5.90 14.03
CA ARG A 310 21.32 7.27 14.51
C ARG A 310 19.87 7.63 14.86
N LEU A 311 19.70 8.46 15.88
CA LEU A 311 18.41 9.04 16.25
C LEU A 311 17.98 10.03 15.17
N SER A 312 16.92 9.71 14.43
CA SER A 312 16.20 10.64 13.57
C SER A 312 14.82 10.90 14.15
N ARG A 313 14.36 12.16 14.08
CA ARG A 313 13.01 12.56 14.50
C ARG A 313 11.99 12.46 13.36
N TYR A 314 12.46 12.29 12.13
CA TYR A 314 11.65 12.46 10.92
C TYR A 314 11.75 11.28 9.96
N THR A 315 12.62 10.30 10.23
CA THR A 315 12.81 9.14 9.36
C THR A 315 12.95 7.87 10.20
N GLY A 316 12.41 6.77 9.69
CA GLY A 316 12.61 5.44 10.24
C GLY A 316 13.12 4.45 9.19
N ALA A 317 13.14 3.19 9.57
CA ALA A 317 13.32 2.08 8.64
C ALA A 317 11.95 1.42 8.37
N GLY A 318 11.62 1.20 7.10
CA GLY A 318 10.38 0.55 6.68
C GLY A 318 10.59 -0.32 5.45
N GLY A 319 9.78 -1.37 5.26
CA GLY A 319 9.90 -2.25 4.10
C GLY A 319 9.71 -1.55 2.75
N LEU A 320 8.77 -0.60 2.67
CA LEU A 320 8.49 0.19 1.46
C LEU A 320 9.11 1.58 1.53
N ALA A 321 8.89 2.30 2.63
CA ALA A 321 9.30 3.69 2.78
C ALA A 321 9.97 3.95 4.14
N GLY A 322 11.00 4.78 4.16
CA GLY A 322 11.57 5.31 5.40
C GLY A 322 10.62 6.31 6.07
N SER A 323 10.02 7.18 5.26
CA SER A 323 8.94 8.10 5.63
C SER A 323 7.86 8.11 4.55
N ASN A 324 6.60 8.22 4.95
CA ASN A 324 5.46 8.35 4.04
C ASN A 324 4.59 9.54 4.44
N ASP A 325 4.43 10.52 3.55
CA ASP A 325 3.44 11.61 3.61
C ASP A 325 2.44 11.51 2.45
N GLY A 326 2.56 10.47 1.62
CA GLY A 326 1.70 10.17 0.48
C GLY A 326 0.81 8.95 0.74
N GLU A 327 0.57 8.15 -0.30
CA GLU A 327 -0.29 6.98 -0.25
C GLU A 327 0.51 5.69 -0.46
N ILE A 328 0.22 4.67 0.33
CA ILE A 328 0.66 3.29 0.12
C ILE A 328 -0.57 2.40 0.12
N ILE A 329 -0.83 1.76 -1.01
CA ILE A 329 -2.08 1.05 -1.28
C ILE A 329 -1.78 -0.37 -1.79
N ASP A 330 -2.57 -1.35 -1.34
CA ASP A 330 -2.59 -2.72 -1.86
C ASP A 330 -1.21 -3.40 -1.94
N SER A 331 -0.32 -3.02 -1.02
CA SER A 331 1.09 -3.43 -1.02
C SER A 331 1.41 -4.43 0.09
N SER A 332 2.41 -5.28 -0.14
CA SER A 332 2.82 -6.29 0.85
C SER A 332 4.31 -6.41 1.05
N VAL A 333 4.71 -6.70 2.29
CA VAL A 333 6.11 -6.93 2.64
C VAL A 333 6.30 -8.20 3.45
N ASN A 334 7.38 -8.91 3.15
CA ASN A 334 7.94 -9.99 3.97
C ASN A 334 9.43 -9.73 4.15
N ILE A 335 9.75 -8.96 5.18
CA ILE A 335 11.06 -8.31 5.28
C ILE A 335 11.52 -8.22 6.73
N ASN A 336 12.83 -8.36 6.93
CA ASN A 336 13.46 -8.11 8.22
C ASN A 336 13.92 -6.66 8.32
N VAL A 337 13.34 -5.89 9.22
CA VAL A 337 13.66 -4.47 9.42
C VAL A 337 14.28 -4.28 10.79
N GLU A 338 15.48 -3.69 10.84
CA GLU A 338 16.05 -3.11 12.05
C GLU A 338 16.16 -1.59 11.88
N GLY A 339 15.77 -0.84 12.91
CA GLY A 339 15.80 0.63 12.89
C GLY A 339 15.76 1.24 14.29
N ASN A 340 16.03 2.54 14.42
CA ASN A 340 15.72 3.25 15.65
C ASN A 340 14.20 3.34 15.86
N THR A 341 13.54 3.86 14.84
CA THR A 341 12.09 3.78 14.62
C THR A 341 11.91 2.82 13.45
N ALA A 342 11.29 1.67 13.70
CA ALA A 342 11.15 0.61 12.71
C ALA A 342 9.68 0.23 12.53
N GLY A 343 9.21 0.25 11.28
CA GLY A 343 7.95 -0.36 10.90
C GLY A 343 8.19 -1.49 9.89
N GLY A 344 7.31 -2.49 9.86
CA GLY A 344 7.40 -3.51 8.81
C GLY A 344 7.20 -2.89 7.42
N LEU A 345 6.25 -1.96 7.29
CA LEU A 345 5.91 -1.28 6.05
C LEU A 345 6.59 0.10 5.94
N VAL A 346 6.42 0.94 6.96
CA VAL A 346 6.87 2.34 6.96
C VAL A 346 7.54 2.68 8.29
N GLY A 347 8.68 3.36 8.25
CA GLY A 347 9.33 3.85 9.47
C GLY A 347 8.48 4.92 10.19
N PHE A 348 8.22 6.03 9.50
CA PHE A 348 7.38 7.13 9.95
C PHE A 348 6.27 7.36 8.93
N ASP A 349 5.01 7.31 9.37
CA ASP A 349 3.85 7.57 8.51
C ASP A 349 3.11 8.82 8.97
N GLY A 350 2.85 9.72 8.04
CA GLY A 350 1.93 10.86 8.16
C GLY A 350 0.95 10.93 6.98
N GLY A 351 0.81 9.82 6.24
CA GLY A 351 0.06 9.72 5.00
C GLY A 351 -1.09 8.72 5.11
N LEU A 352 -1.35 7.99 4.03
CA LEU A 352 -2.34 6.92 3.96
C LEU A 352 -1.64 5.57 3.75
N ILE A 353 -1.97 4.60 4.61
CA ILE A 353 -1.70 3.17 4.39
C ILE A 353 -3.05 2.46 4.30
N ARG A 354 -3.36 1.87 3.14
CA ARG A 354 -4.64 1.20 2.91
C ARG A 354 -4.46 -0.17 2.25
N GLN A 355 -5.15 -1.18 2.78
CA GLN A 355 -5.13 -2.53 2.21
C GLN A 355 -3.70 -3.10 2.11
N CYS A 356 -2.88 -2.82 3.12
CA CYS A 356 -1.50 -3.27 3.18
C CYS A 356 -1.31 -4.42 4.16
N ARG A 357 -0.27 -5.24 3.90
CA ARG A 357 0.17 -6.25 4.87
C ARG A 357 1.68 -6.29 5.10
N ALA A 358 2.07 -6.62 6.32
CA ALA A 358 3.46 -6.87 6.66
C ALA A 358 3.65 -8.20 7.39
N SER A 359 4.80 -8.83 7.12
CA SER A 359 5.29 -10.05 7.74
C SER A 359 6.82 -10.00 7.83
N GLY A 360 7.43 -10.94 8.54
CA GLY A 360 8.86 -10.96 8.84
C GLY A 360 9.15 -10.48 10.25
N THR A 361 10.32 -9.88 10.49
CA THR A 361 10.74 -9.43 11.82
C THR A 361 11.03 -7.93 11.84
N VAL A 362 10.47 -7.22 12.82
CA VAL A 362 10.73 -5.79 13.06
C VAL A 362 11.46 -5.63 14.39
N VAL A 363 12.61 -4.96 14.34
CA VAL A 363 13.45 -4.70 15.51
C VAL A 363 13.68 -3.20 15.65
N GLY A 364 12.97 -2.58 16.60
CA GLY A 364 13.17 -1.17 16.94
C GLY A 364 14.19 -0.99 18.06
N ARG A 365 14.97 0.09 18.03
CA ARG A 365 15.74 0.51 19.21
C ARG A 365 14.82 1.28 20.16
N ALA A 366 14.14 2.31 19.65
CA ALA A 366 13.20 3.12 20.41
C ALA A 366 11.75 2.73 20.11
N HIS A 367 11.35 2.70 18.84
CA HIS A 367 9.97 2.40 18.44
C HIS A 367 9.93 1.25 17.44
N ALA A 368 8.99 0.33 17.60
CA ALA A 368 8.79 -0.81 16.71
C ALA A 368 7.30 -1.07 16.48
N GLY A 369 6.87 -1.16 15.23
CA GLY A 369 5.53 -1.61 14.88
C GLY A 369 5.50 -2.57 13.70
N GLY A 370 4.55 -3.49 13.68
CA GLY A 370 4.45 -4.46 12.60
C GLY A 370 4.10 -3.83 11.23
N LEU A 371 3.39 -2.70 11.19
CA LEU A 371 3.22 -1.85 10.00
C LEU A 371 4.05 -0.58 10.11
N THR A 372 3.80 0.23 11.14
CA THR A 372 4.44 1.56 11.28
C THR A 372 5.22 1.71 12.57
N GLY A 373 6.43 2.28 12.49
CA GLY A 373 7.20 2.59 13.69
C GLY A 373 6.56 3.73 14.48
N ARG A 374 6.19 4.80 13.76
CA ARG A 374 5.40 5.93 14.25
C ARG A 374 4.32 6.29 13.24
N GLU A 375 3.14 6.60 13.75
CA GLU A 375 1.93 6.90 12.99
C GLU A 375 1.38 8.30 13.34
N GLU A 376 1.10 9.07 12.29
CA GLU A 376 0.48 10.40 12.31
C GLU A 376 -0.63 10.55 11.25
N GLY A 377 -0.80 9.55 10.39
CA GLY A 377 -1.71 9.53 9.25
C GLY A 377 -2.93 8.63 9.48
N LEU A 378 -3.31 7.88 8.45
CA LEU A 378 -4.40 6.92 8.47
C LEU A 378 -3.90 5.54 8.06
N ILE A 379 -4.10 4.56 8.94
CA ILE A 379 -4.04 3.14 8.59
C ILE A 379 -5.47 2.62 8.48
N ASP A 380 -5.85 2.13 7.30
CA ASP A 380 -7.15 1.53 7.05
C ASP A 380 -7.01 0.15 6.41
N GLN A 381 -7.89 -0.77 6.81
CA GLN A 381 -8.01 -2.10 6.21
C GLN A 381 -6.67 -2.84 6.07
N SER A 382 -5.79 -2.78 7.06
CA SER A 382 -4.42 -3.28 6.95
C SER A 382 -4.06 -4.21 8.10
N PHE A 383 -3.07 -5.08 7.90
CA PHE A 383 -2.69 -6.01 8.96
C PHE A 383 -1.20 -6.36 9.01
N SER A 384 -0.74 -6.79 10.18
CA SER A 384 0.62 -7.31 10.34
C SER A 384 0.66 -8.64 11.08
N THR A 385 1.45 -9.56 10.53
CA THR A 385 1.85 -10.83 11.18
C THR A 385 3.31 -10.79 11.62
N ALA A 386 3.98 -9.64 11.49
CA ALA A 386 5.40 -9.50 11.78
C ALA A 386 5.70 -9.65 13.28
N SER A 387 6.76 -10.40 13.61
CA SER A 387 7.26 -10.46 14.99
C SER A 387 7.96 -9.14 15.34
N VAL A 388 7.58 -8.50 16.44
CA VAL A 388 8.08 -7.19 16.85
C VAL A 388 8.94 -7.31 18.11
N SER A 389 10.11 -6.65 18.13
CA SER A 389 10.97 -6.62 19.32
C SER A 389 11.68 -5.28 19.52
N LEU A 390 12.03 -4.99 20.77
CA LEU A 390 12.79 -3.80 21.17
C LEU A 390 14.19 -4.13 21.66
N LYS A 391 15.15 -3.26 21.33
CA LYS A 391 16.51 -3.31 21.89
C LYS A 391 16.73 -2.40 23.10
N ALA A 392 16.08 -1.23 23.17
CA ALA A 392 16.27 -0.32 24.31
C ALA A 392 15.32 -0.64 25.48
N LYS A 393 15.80 -0.32 26.68
CA LYS A 393 15.01 -0.21 27.91
C LYS A 393 14.39 1.18 28.01
N HIS A 394 13.56 1.40 29.04
CA HIS A 394 13.11 2.73 29.50
C HIS A 394 12.43 3.58 28.42
N GLY A 395 11.11 3.38 28.27
CA GLY A 395 10.28 4.21 27.42
C GLY A 395 10.32 3.84 25.93
N ALA A 396 10.97 2.73 25.57
CA ALA A 396 10.84 2.15 24.24
C ALA A 396 9.41 1.60 24.01
N LEU A 397 8.92 1.72 22.78
CA LEU A 397 7.51 1.56 22.42
C LEU A 397 7.35 0.46 21.37
N ALA A 398 6.54 -0.56 21.66
CA ALA A 398 6.24 -1.63 20.71
C ALA A 398 4.75 -1.90 20.61
N GLY A 399 4.25 -1.96 19.37
CA GLY A 399 2.90 -2.42 19.05
C GLY A 399 2.93 -3.47 17.96
N GLY A 400 1.98 -4.39 17.95
CA GLY A 400 1.87 -5.36 16.86
C GLY A 400 1.56 -4.68 15.52
N LEU A 401 0.85 -3.56 15.51
CA LEU A 401 0.61 -2.73 14.32
C LEU A 401 1.50 -1.49 14.31
N THR A 402 1.45 -0.69 15.38
CA THR A 402 2.12 0.61 15.46
C THR A 402 2.90 0.77 16.76
N GLY A 403 4.16 1.19 16.67
CA GLY A 403 4.98 1.46 17.87
C GLY A 403 4.44 2.65 18.67
N GLU A 404 4.38 3.82 18.03
CA GLU A 404 3.84 5.05 18.58
C GLU A 404 2.73 5.61 17.67
N MET A 405 1.52 5.74 18.20
CA MET A 405 0.44 6.48 17.54
C MET A 405 0.44 7.90 18.09
N TYR A 406 0.95 8.87 17.35
CA TYR A 406 1.13 10.24 17.85
C TYR A 406 -0.15 11.08 17.64
N ILE A 407 -0.65 11.12 16.41
CA ILE A 407 -1.96 11.64 15.98
C ILE A 407 -2.53 10.71 14.89
N GLY A 408 -3.72 11.00 14.35
CA GLY A 408 -4.27 10.25 13.22
C GLY A 408 -5.28 9.18 13.59
N GLU A 409 -5.49 8.23 12.70
CA GLU A 409 -6.56 7.23 12.76
C GLU A 409 -6.05 5.82 12.39
N ILE A 410 -6.52 4.79 13.10
CA ILE A 410 -6.31 3.38 12.73
C ILE A 410 -7.67 2.70 12.73
N GLU A 411 -8.08 2.18 11.59
CA GLU A 411 -9.41 1.60 11.38
C GLU A 411 -9.33 0.23 10.68
N ASN A 412 -10.27 -0.65 10.98
CA ASN A 412 -10.49 -1.93 10.26
C ASN A 412 -9.22 -2.78 10.10
N SER A 413 -8.35 -2.76 11.11
CA SER A 413 -6.97 -3.25 11.00
C SER A 413 -6.62 -4.18 12.16
N TYR A 414 -5.61 -5.04 12.00
CA TYR A 414 -5.23 -5.96 13.07
C TYR A 414 -3.77 -6.38 13.08
N ALA A 415 -3.33 -6.88 14.24
CA ALA A 415 -1.98 -7.42 14.41
C ALA A 415 -1.98 -8.82 15.05
N ALA A 416 -1.19 -9.73 14.48
CA ALA A 416 -1.11 -11.13 14.92
C ALA A 416 0.31 -11.62 15.26
N GLY A 417 1.35 -10.87 14.92
CA GLY A 417 2.72 -11.24 15.26
C GLY A 417 3.03 -11.08 16.75
N SER A 418 3.93 -11.91 17.28
CA SER A 418 4.37 -11.84 18.68
C SER A 418 5.17 -10.57 18.96
N ILE A 419 5.00 -9.97 20.14
CA ILE A 419 5.68 -8.73 20.55
C ILE A 419 6.51 -8.97 21.83
N SER A 420 7.75 -8.49 21.83
CA SER A 420 8.65 -8.53 22.99
C SER A 420 9.30 -7.18 23.28
N GLY A 421 9.21 -6.72 24.53
CA GLY A 421 9.86 -5.51 25.03
C GLY A 421 10.95 -5.78 26.06
N GLN A 422 11.75 -4.77 26.35
CA GLN A 422 12.74 -4.80 27.44
C GLN A 422 12.15 -4.24 28.74
N ASP A 423 12.97 -4.14 29.79
CA ASP A 423 12.57 -3.51 31.06
C ASP A 423 12.06 -2.08 30.83
N TYR A 424 11.00 -1.69 31.56
CA TYR A 424 10.38 -0.35 31.50
C TYR A 424 9.87 0.09 30.12
N ALA A 425 9.65 -0.86 29.20
CA ALA A 425 9.04 -0.58 27.89
C ALA A 425 7.51 -0.40 27.98
N PHE A 426 6.91 0.16 26.94
CA PHE A 426 5.47 0.15 26.71
C PHE A 426 5.19 -0.81 25.56
N VAL A 427 4.45 -1.89 25.83
CA VAL A 427 4.22 -2.97 24.87
C VAL A 427 2.73 -3.26 24.77
N GLY A 428 2.17 -3.10 23.58
CA GLY A 428 0.77 -3.41 23.29
C GLY A 428 0.62 -4.42 22.18
N GLY A 429 -0.43 -5.24 22.23
CA GLY A 429 -0.76 -6.16 21.13
C GLY A 429 -1.04 -5.46 19.80
N LEU A 430 -1.66 -4.28 19.83
CA LEU A 430 -1.89 -3.43 18.65
C LEU A 430 -0.93 -2.23 18.64
N VAL A 431 -0.89 -1.46 19.73
CA VAL A 431 -0.18 -0.17 19.79
C VAL A 431 0.68 -0.02 21.06
N GLY A 432 1.92 0.45 20.94
CA GLY A 432 2.75 0.70 22.13
C GLY A 432 2.18 1.83 22.99
N ILE A 433 2.05 3.03 22.40
CA ILE A 433 1.37 4.17 23.01
C ILE A 433 0.37 4.78 22.04
N SER A 434 -0.84 5.08 22.54
CA SER A 434 -1.86 5.81 21.78
C SER A 434 -2.07 7.25 22.25
N GLY A 435 -1.63 8.19 21.41
CA GLY A 435 -1.86 9.63 21.43
C GLY A 435 -0.72 10.49 21.98
N TYR A 436 -0.81 11.80 21.70
CA TYR A 436 0.00 12.86 22.31
C TYR A 436 -0.83 13.78 23.21
N ALA A 437 -0.19 14.42 24.19
CA ALA A 437 -0.89 15.34 25.09
C ALA A 437 -1.42 16.56 24.31
N GLY A 438 -2.74 16.67 24.17
CA GLY A 438 -3.42 17.80 23.53
C GLY A 438 -3.92 17.54 22.10
N SER A 439 -3.62 16.38 21.51
CA SER A 439 -4.10 16.00 20.18
C SER A 439 -5.03 14.78 20.24
N ARG A 440 -5.99 14.71 19.32
CA ARG A 440 -6.88 13.54 19.19
C ARG A 440 -6.22 12.50 18.27
N SER A 441 -6.38 11.24 18.65
CA SER A 441 -6.15 10.07 17.82
C SER A 441 -7.36 9.14 17.94
N LEU A 442 -7.72 8.43 16.87
CA LEU A 442 -8.80 7.45 16.85
C LEU A 442 -8.24 6.05 16.56
N ILE A 443 -8.74 5.07 17.28
CA ILE A 443 -8.54 3.65 16.97
C ILE A 443 -9.89 2.97 17.07
N SER A 444 -10.37 2.42 15.95
CA SER A 444 -11.72 1.87 15.79
C SER A 444 -11.72 0.57 14.99
N ASP A 445 -12.61 -0.36 15.35
CA ASP A 445 -12.81 -1.61 14.60
C ASP A 445 -11.50 -2.38 14.35
N THR A 446 -10.63 -2.43 15.36
CA THR A 446 -9.34 -3.14 15.28
C THR A 446 -9.25 -4.29 16.26
N TYR A 447 -8.31 -5.22 16.02
CA TYR A 447 -8.00 -6.25 17.01
C TYR A 447 -6.53 -6.67 17.05
N SER A 448 -6.13 -7.24 18.19
CA SER A 448 -4.80 -7.77 18.43
C SER A 448 -4.85 -9.22 18.91
N ILE A 449 -3.94 -10.04 18.37
CA ILE A 449 -3.88 -11.49 18.60
C ILE A 449 -2.55 -11.90 19.22
N GLY A 450 -1.44 -11.36 18.71
CA GLY A 450 -0.11 -11.88 19.03
C GLY A 450 0.25 -11.87 20.51
N ALA A 451 1.04 -12.86 20.94
CA ALA A 451 1.54 -12.94 22.31
C ALA A 451 2.39 -11.71 22.67
N VAL A 452 2.16 -11.14 23.87
CA VAL A 452 2.81 -9.91 24.33
C VAL A 452 3.65 -10.20 25.56
N SER A 453 4.93 -9.85 25.52
CA SER A 453 5.87 -10.04 26.64
C SER A 453 6.80 -8.85 26.81
N ALA A 454 7.29 -8.63 28.03
CA ALA A 454 8.30 -7.62 28.30
C ALA A 454 9.10 -7.91 29.58
N GLY A 455 10.19 -7.18 29.76
CA GLY A 455 11.00 -7.22 30.97
C GLY A 455 10.35 -6.58 32.19
N SER A 456 11.13 -6.42 33.26
CA SER A 456 10.67 -5.91 34.55
C SER A 456 10.16 -4.47 34.45
N ASN A 457 9.11 -4.14 35.20
CA ASN A 457 8.51 -2.80 35.28
C ASN A 457 8.00 -2.23 33.94
N ALA A 458 7.83 -3.07 32.92
CA ALA A 458 7.20 -2.68 31.67
C ALA A 458 5.68 -2.54 31.83
N PHE A 459 5.06 -1.74 30.95
CA PHE A 459 3.62 -1.63 30.82
C PHE A 459 3.16 -2.48 29.65
N VAL A 460 2.56 -3.63 29.94
CA VAL A 460 2.16 -4.63 28.96
C VAL A 460 0.65 -4.75 28.90
N GLY A 461 0.07 -4.59 27.71
CA GLY A 461 -1.36 -4.79 27.48
C GLY A 461 -1.61 -5.62 26.23
N GLY A 462 -2.67 -6.42 26.25
CA GLY A 462 -3.09 -7.24 25.12
C GLY A 462 -3.51 -6.43 23.91
N PHE A 463 -3.81 -5.13 24.09
CA PHE A 463 -4.13 -4.17 23.04
C PHE A 463 -3.16 -2.98 23.03
N ALA A 464 -3.03 -2.25 24.15
CA ALA A 464 -2.14 -1.09 24.23
C ALA A 464 -1.15 -1.14 25.41
N GLY A 465 0.08 -0.70 25.21
CA GLY A 465 1.02 -0.51 26.32
C GLY A 465 0.56 0.65 27.23
N ARG A 466 0.16 1.77 26.63
CA ARG A 466 -0.46 2.90 27.33
C ARG A 466 -1.39 3.70 26.44
N LYS A 467 -2.54 4.07 26.99
CA LYS A 467 -3.44 5.08 26.43
C LYS A 467 -3.20 6.46 27.06
N VAL A 468 -3.06 7.52 26.26
CA VAL A 468 -3.10 8.90 26.78
C VAL A 468 -4.50 9.51 26.71
N ARG A 469 -4.72 10.57 27.52
CA ARG A 469 -6.05 11.11 27.87
C ARG A 469 -6.93 11.51 26.68
N HIS A 470 -6.35 11.95 25.57
CA HIS A 470 -7.08 12.48 24.41
C HIS A 470 -7.25 11.47 23.26
N SER A 471 -6.69 10.27 23.41
CA SER A 471 -6.90 9.16 22.47
C SER A 471 -8.30 8.58 22.62
N VAL A 472 -9.03 8.46 21.52
CA VAL A 472 -10.30 7.78 21.39
C VAL A 472 -10.01 6.35 20.96
N ILE A 473 -10.59 5.39 21.70
CA ILE A 473 -10.48 3.96 21.42
C ILE A 473 -11.91 3.44 21.57
N GLU A 474 -12.48 2.91 20.49
CA GLU A 474 -13.85 2.39 20.45
C GLU A 474 -14.01 1.17 19.55
N ASP A 475 -14.88 0.24 19.92
CA ASP A 475 -15.22 -0.93 19.11
C ASP A 475 -14.01 -1.81 18.72
N ASN A 476 -13.07 -1.96 19.67
CA ASN A 476 -11.84 -2.73 19.47
C ASN A 476 -11.84 -4.04 20.28
N TYR A 477 -11.05 -5.00 19.82
CA TYR A 477 -10.97 -6.34 20.43
C TYR A 477 -9.52 -6.77 20.70
N TRP A 478 -9.34 -7.74 21.59
CA TRP A 478 -8.04 -8.41 21.79
C TRP A 478 -8.25 -9.87 22.14
N ASP A 479 -7.33 -10.72 21.70
CA ASP A 479 -7.37 -12.15 21.93
C ASP A 479 -6.92 -12.48 23.36
N THR A 480 -7.82 -13.07 24.12
CA THR A 480 -7.60 -13.46 25.53
C THR A 480 -6.94 -14.82 25.68
N ASP A 481 -6.94 -15.64 24.62
CA ASP A 481 -6.32 -16.96 24.63
C ASP A 481 -4.84 -16.88 24.20
N THR A 482 -4.52 -16.06 23.18
CA THR A 482 -3.18 -16.04 22.56
C THR A 482 -2.28 -14.90 23.03
N SER A 483 -2.83 -13.79 23.53
CA SER A 483 -2.02 -12.62 23.91
C SER A 483 -1.09 -12.87 25.10
N GLY A 484 -1.38 -13.88 25.93
CA GLY A 484 -0.58 -14.24 27.11
C GLY A 484 -0.66 -13.24 28.27
N VAL A 485 -1.60 -12.30 28.25
CA VAL A 485 -1.77 -11.27 29.28
C VAL A 485 -3.22 -11.16 29.75
N ALA A 486 -3.42 -10.60 30.96
CA ALA A 486 -4.75 -10.55 31.59
C ALA A 486 -5.51 -9.22 31.39
N ILE A 487 -4.87 -8.21 30.79
CA ILE A 487 -5.43 -6.86 30.66
C ILE A 487 -5.21 -6.31 29.25
N ALA A 488 -6.20 -5.56 28.73
CA ALA A 488 -6.09 -4.91 27.43
C ALA A 488 -5.05 -3.78 27.41
N CYS A 489 -4.90 -3.03 28.50
CA CYS A 489 -4.01 -1.88 28.58
C CYS A 489 -3.07 -1.92 29.78
N GLY A 490 -1.76 -1.85 29.51
CA GLY A 490 -0.71 -1.96 30.53
C GLY A 490 -0.66 -0.75 31.47
N ARG A 491 -1.01 0.44 30.97
CA ARG A 491 -1.11 1.67 31.76
C ARG A 491 -2.28 2.53 31.32
N SER A 492 -2.99 3.05 32.31
CA SER A 492 -4.26 3.76 32.17
C SER A 492 -5.35 2.83 31.63
N PRO A 493 -6.41 2.54 32.41
CA PRO A 493 -7.47 1.66 31.94
C PRO A 493 -8.07 2.13 30.63
N CYS A 494 -8.12 1.23 29.65
CA CYS A 494 -8.87 1.46 28.42
C CYS A 494 -10.31 0.99 28.63
N LYS A 495 -11.26 1.85 28.29
CA LYS A 495 -12.68 1.51 28.19
C LYS A 495 -12.98 1.17 26.73
N LYS A 496 -14.01 0.36 26.48
CA LYS A 496 -14.46 -0.04 25.13
C LYS A 496 -13.44 -0.84 24.32
N ILE A 497 -12.67 -1.71 24.99
CA ILE A 497 -11.93 -2.79 24.34
C ILE A 497 -12.50 -4.09 24.89
N VAL A 498 -12.93 -4.98 24.01
CA VAL A 498 -13.59 -6.24 24.37
C VAL A 498 -12.58 -7.39 24.23
N GLY A 499 -12.41 -8.18 25.29
CA GLY A 499 -11.64 -9.43 25.20
C GLY A 499 -12.48 -10.49 24.50
N LEU A 500 -11.92 -11.12 23.46
CA LEU A 500 -12.51 -12.25 22.75
C LEU A 500 -11.58 -13.45 22.84
N THR A 501 -12.14 -14.64 22.70
CA THR A 501 -11.38 -15.89 22.50
C THR A 501 -10.87 -15.96 21.07
N ASP A 502 -9.83 -16.75 20.84
CA ASP A 502 -9.28 -17.01 19.51
C ASP A 502 -10.34 -17.58 18.56
N ALA A 503 -11.18 -18.49 19.09
CA ALA A 503 -12.30 -19.06 18.35
C ALA A 503 -13.34 -18.01 17.94
N GLN A 504 -13.61 -17.00 18.78
CA GLN A 504 -14.54 -15.91 18.44
C GLN A 504 -13.97 -15.03 17.33
N LEU A 505 -12.68 -14.70 17.37
CA LEU A 505 -12.01 -13.91 16.33
C LEU A 505 -11.95 -14.62 14.97
N LYS A 506 -11.95 -15.96 14.96
CA LYS A 506 -11.96 -16.79 13.75
C LYS A 506 -13.35 -17.18 13.24
N SER A 507 -14.41 -16.82 13.96
CA SER A 507 -15.78 -17.25 13.64
C SER A 507 -16.40 -16.57 12.41
N GLY A 508 -15.74 -15.53 11.88
CA GLY A 508 -16.16 -14.80 10.69
C GLY A 508 -15.44 -13.45 10.58
N LEU A 509 -15.91 -12.60 9.67
CA LEU A 509 -15.43 -11.22 9.59
C LEU A 509 -16.00 -10.40 10.76
N PRO A 510 -15.16 -9.70 11.54
CA PRO A 510 -15.62 -8.78 12.57
C PRO A 510 -16.40 -7.60 11.99
N ASN A 511 -17.14 -6.88 12.84
CA ASN A 511 -17.72 -5.59 12.45
C ASN A 511 -16.61 -4.64 11.96
N GLY A 512 -16.91 -3.85 10.92
CA GLY A 512 -15.93 -3.01 10.21
C GLY A 512 -15.20 -3.70 9.05
N PHE A 513 -15.11 -5.04 9.06
CA PHE A 513 -14.41 -5.79 8.00
C PHE A 513 -15.36 -6.12 6.84
N ASP A 514 -15.38 -5.26 5.82
CA ASP A 514 -16.21 -5.43 4.62
C ASP A 514 -15.86 -6.72 3.85
N PRO A 515 -16.83 -7.62 3.58
CA PRO A 515 -16.61 -8.83 2.78
C PRO A 515 -16.20 -8.60 1.32
N SER A 516 -16.29 -7.38 0.78
CA SER A 516 -15.72 -7.04 -0.53
C SER A 516 -14.20 -6.82 -0.47
N ILE A 517 -13.65 -6.62 0.72
CA ILE A 517 -12.24 -6.34 0.97
C ILE A 517 -11.56 -7.52 1.67
N TRP A 518 -12.27 -8.11 2.63
CA TRP A 518 -11.77 -9.17 3.50
C TRP A 518 -12.41 -10.52 3.18
N GLY A 519 -11.58 -11.57 3.14
CA GLY A 519 -12.00 -12.96 3.15
C GLY A 519 -11.72 -13.61 4.50
N SER A 520 -12.41 -14.72 4.78
CA SER A 520 -12.12 -15.61 5.93
C SER A 520 -12.12 -17.05 5.44
N ASN A 521 -11.04 -17.77 5.72
CA ASN A 521 -10.87 -19.18 5.33
C ASN A 521 -9.93 -19.86 6.35
N PRO A 522 -10.33 -20.97 7.00
CA PRO A 522 -9.49 -21.70 7.95
C PRO A 522 -8.09 -22.07 7.43
N ASP A 523 -7.97 -22.29 6.11
CA ASP A 523 -6.74 -22.69 5.45
C ASP A 523 -5.85 -21.52 5.02
N ILE A 524 -6.33 -20.26 5.15
CA ILE A 524 -5.58 -19.06 4.78
C ILE A 524 -5.40 -18.22 6.04
N ASN A 525 -4.18 -17.73 6.27
CA ASN A 525 -3.91 -16.80 7.36
C ASN A 525 -4.36 -17.32 8.74
N ASN A 526 -4.23 -18.64 8.96
CA ASN A 526 -4.65 -19.33 10.18
C ASN A 526 -6.12 -19.11 10.58
N GLY A 527 -7.00 -18.87 9.60
CA GLY A 527 -8.43 -18.63 9.83
C GLY A 527 -8.80 -17.18 10.17
N TYR A 528 -7.81 -16.28 10.32
CA TYR A 528 -8.10 -14.87 10.52
C TYR A 528 -8.43 -14.16 9.19
N PRO A 529 -9.18 -13.05 9.23
CA PRO A 529 -9.47 -12.24 8.05
C PRO A 529 -8.22 -11.89 7.22
N TYR A 530 -8.31 -12.01 5.90
CA TYR A 530 -7.22 -11.67 4.97
C TYR A 530 -7.73 -10.82 3.82
N LEU A 531 -6.86 -10.00 3.23
CA LEU A 531 -7.24 -9.15 2.10
C LEU A 531 -7.49 -9.98 0.84
N LEU A 532 -8.59 -9.72 0.14
CA LEU A 532 -8.94 -10.41 -1.11
C LEU A 532 -8.03 -9.99 -2.28
N ALA A 533 -7.70 -8.69 -2.36
CA ALA A 533 -6.81 -8.15 -3.40
C ALA A 533 -5.37 -8.65 -3.25
N ASN A 534 -4.97 -8.93 -2.00
CA ASN A 534 -3.63 -9.40 -1.68
C ASN A 534 -3.71 -10.43 -0.55
N PRO A 535 -4.01 -11.71 -0.85
CA PRO A 535 -4.10 -12.77 0.16
C PRO A 535 -2.70 -13.28 0.54
N PRO A 536 -2.46 -13.66 1.81
CA PRO A 536 -1.23 -14.34 2.21
C PRO A 536 -0.98 -15.61 1.38
N PRO A 537 0.28 -16.05 1.25
CA PRO A 537 0.58 -17.35 0.66
C PRO A 537 -0.20 -18.46 1.39
N LYS A 538 -0.71 -19.42 0.61
CA LYS A 538 -1.34 -20.65 1.12
C LYS A 538 -0.32 -21.63 1.67
#